data_AF-F7ADL0-F1
#
_entry.id   AF-F7ADL0-F1
#
_cell.length_a   1.000
_cell.length_b   1.000
_cell.length_c   1.000
_cell.angle_alpha   90.00
_cell.angle_beta   90.00
_cell.angle_gamma   90.00
#
_symmetry.space_group_name_H-M   'P 1'
#
loop_
_entity.id
_entity.type
_entity.pdbx_description
1 polymer ?
#
loop_
_entity_poly.entity_id
_entity_poly.type
_entity_poly.pdbx_seq_one_letter_code
_entity_poly.pdbx_strand_id
1 'polypeptide(L)'
;MSPLRPLLLALVLAVMPCAQGACPVPADLKHSDGTRTCAKLYDKSDPYYENCCGGAELSLEPGADLPYLPSNWANTASSLVVAPRCELTVWSLKGKAGKTRKFSTGTYPRLEEYRRGIFGDWSNAISALYCRCS
;
A
#
# COMPACT_ATOMS: atom_id res chain seq x y z
N MET A 1 -18.58 -19.50 56.61
CA MET A 1 -17.58 -20.08 55.69
C MET A 1 -17.71 -19.36 54.36
N SER A 2 -16.60 -18.84 53.87
CA SER A 2 -16.47 -17.93 52.71
C SER A 2 -16.60 -18.70 51.37
N PRO A 3 -16.43 -18.09 50.19
CA PRO A 3 -17.52 -17.70 49.30
C PRO A 3 -17.38 -18.32 47.90
N LEU A 4 -18.44 -18.41 47.09
CA LEU A 4 -18.30 -18.79 45.68
C LEU A 4 -18.96 -17.75 44.78
N ARG A 5 -18.15 -16.75 44.42
CA ARG A 5 -18.36 -15.83 43.29
C ARG A 5 -18.36 -16.66 42.00
N PRO A 6 -19.41 -16.61 41.16
CA PRO A 6 -19.30 -17.14 39.81
C PRO A 6 -18.41 -16.19 39.01
N LEU A 7 -17.24 -16.69 38.59
CA LEU A 7 -16.37 -16.01 37.63
C LEU A 7 -17.12 -15.84 36.31
N LEU A 8 -17.42 -14.59 35.95
CA LEU A 8 -17.78 -14.21 34.59
C LEU A 8 -16.53 -14.32 33.71
N LEU A 9 -16.37 -15.43 32.99
CA LEU A 9 -15.43 -15.50 31.87
C LEU A 9 -16.02 -14.72 30.69
N ALA A 10 -15.58 -13.48 30.52
CA ALA A 10 -15.78 -12.73 29.28
C ALA A 10 -14.72 -13.16 28.27
N LEU A 11 -15.08 -14.08 27.37
CA LEU A 11 -14.25 -14.43 26.21
C LEU A 11 -14.40 -13.32 25.16
N VAL A 12 -13.53 -12.30 25.22
CA VAL A 12 -13.42 -11.30 24.16
C VAL A 12 -12.64 -11.93 23.02
N LEU A 13 -13.35 -12.47 22.04
CA LEU A 13 -12.78 -12.75 20.73
C LEU A 13 -12.46 -11.40 20.09
N ALA A 14 -11.23 -10.93 20.30
CA ALA A 14 -10.69 -9.85 19.49
C ALA A 14 -10.71 -10.35 18.04
N VAL A 15 -11.59 -9.76 17.24
CA VAL A 15 -11.57 -9.92 15.79
C VAL A 15 -10.28 -9.23 15.33
N MET A 16 -9.16 -9.95 15.40
CA MET A 16 -7.93 -9.57 14.73
C MET A 16 -8.28 -9.53 13.24
N PRO A 17 -8.24 -8.36 12.57
CA PRO A 17 -8.37 -8.34 11.13
C PRO A 17 -7.16 -9.08 10.58
N CYS A 18 -7.37 -10.35 10.21
CA CYS A 18 -6.33 -11.19 9.66
C CYS A 18 -5.83 -10.56 8.35
N ALA A 19 -4.52 -10.34 8.27
CA ALA A 19 -3.74 -9.95 7.09
C ALA A 19 -3.98 -8.55 6.49
N GLN A 20 -3.87 -7.50 7.31
CA GLN A 20 -3.15 -6.31 6.83
C GLN A 20 -1.67 -6.63 7.08
N GLY A 21 -0.78 -6.46 6.11
CA GLY A 21 0.65 -6.45 6.44
C GLY A 21 0.97 -5.34 7.45
N ALA A 22 2.22 -5.19 7.91
CA ALA A 22 2.62 -3.98 8.66
C ALA A 22 2.44 -2.66 7.87
N CYS A 23 1.95 -2.76 6.64
CA CYS A 23 1.39 -1.67 5.87
C CYS A 23 0.42 -0.81 6.69
N PRO A 24 0.54 0.52 6.64
CA PRO A 24 -0.42 1.39 7.28
C PRO A 24 -1.81 1.21 6.67
N VAL A 25 -2.83 1.40 7.50
CA VAL A 25 -4.22 1.47 7.03
C VAL A 25 -4.34 2.69 6.10
N PRO A 26 -5.06 2.60 4.97
CA PRO A 26 -5.20 3.73 4.04
C PRO A 26 -5.65 5.04 4.70
N ALA A 27 -6.52 4.96 5.71
CA ALA A 27 -7.04 6.11 6.43
C ALA A 27 -5.98 6.86 7.26
N ASP A 28 -4.85 6.21 7.55
CA ASP A 28 -3.73 6.77 8.31
C ASP A 28 -2.66 7.39 7.40
N LEU A 29 -2.85 7.37 6.07
CA LEU A 29 -2.00 8.11 5.12
C LEU A 29 -2.26 9.62 5.19
N LYS A 30 -1.75 10.23 6.25
CA LYS A 30 -1.75 11.67 6.49
C LYS A 30 -0.39 12.08 7.03
N HIS A 31 0.08 13.26 6.63
CA HIS A 31 1.27 13.84 7.23
C HIS A 31 0.95 14.41 8.61
N SER A 32 1.98 14.61 9.44
CA SER A 32 1.83 15.15 10.80
C SER A 32 1.27 16.57 10.83
N ASP A 33 1.42 17.31 9.74
CA ASP A 33 0.88 18.66 9.53
C ASP A 33 -0.59 18.66 9.05
N GLY A 34 -1.20 17.48 8.86
CA GLY A 34 -2.58 17.30 8.41
C GLY A 34 -2.77 17.30 6.90
N THR A 35 -1.70 17.45 6.11
CA THR A 35 -1.78 17.29 4.65
C THR A 35 -2.04 15.82 4.29
N ARG A 36 -2.84 15.60 3.25
CA ARG A 36 -3.25 14.25 2.84
C ARG A 36 -2.18 13.65 1.94
N THR A 37 -1.76 12.42 2.20
CA THR A 37 -0.96 11.65 1.25
C THR A 37 -1.89 10.88 0.33
N CYS A 38 -1.65 10.93 -0.99
CA CYS A 38 -2.47 10.24 -1.98
C CYS A 38 -2.18 8.73 -2.00
N ALA A 39 -0.90 8.38 -2.04
CA ALA A 39 -0.45 7.01 -1.95
C ALA A 39 0.98 6.96 -1.42
N LYS A 40 1.38 5.81 -0.89
CA LYS A 40 2.74 5.54 -0.43
C LYS A 40 3.22 4.23 -1.04
N LEU A 41 4.40 4.25 -1.65
CA LEU A 41 5.05 3.08 -2.24
C LEU A 41 6.21 2.66 -1.35
N TYR A 42 6.49 1.36 -1.33
CA TYR A 42 7.58 0.77 -0.55
C TYR A 42 8.41 -0.18 -1.41
N ASP A 43 9.69 -0.27 -1.11
CA ASP A 43 10.64 -1.11 -1.86
C ASP A 43 10.69 -2.56 -1.38
N LYS A 44 10.15 -2.88 -0.18
CA LYS A 44 10.13 -4.25 0.35
C LYS A 44 8.72 -4.84 0.47
N SER A 45 8.57 -6.03 -0.08
CA SER A 45 7.50 -7.00 0.13
C SER A 45 8.12 -8.32 0.59
N ASP A 46 7.34 -9.14 1.30
CA ASP A 46 7.80 -10.40 1.90
C ASP A 46 6.75 -11.50 1.70
N PRO A 47 7.13 -12.80 1.69
CA PRO A 47 6.16 -13.89 1.67
C PRO A 47 5.17 -13.86 2.84
N TYR A 48 5.61 -13.38 4.02
CA TYR A 48 4.76 -13.15 5.18
C TYR A 48 4.21 -11.72 5.13
N TYR A 49 2.89 -11.58 5.01
CA TYR A 49 2.24 -10.28 4.84
C TYR A 49 2.61 -9.28 5.94
N GLU A 50 2.75 -9.73 7.19
CA GLU A 50 3.16 -8.89 8.32
C GLU A 50 4.50 -8.15 8.11
N ASN A 51 5.37 -8.62 7.21
CA ASN A 51 6.67 -8.01 6.93
C ASN A 51 6.69 -7.10 5.68
N CYS A 52 5.54 -6.95 5.01
CA CYS A 52 5.41 -6.07 3.84
C CYS A 52 5.34 -4.58 4.21
N CYS A 53 5.47 -3.71 3.20
CA CYS A 53 5.46 -2.26 3.34
C CYS A 53 6.55 -1.71 4.28
N GLY A 54 7.73 -2.33 4.19
CA GLY A 54 8.94 -1.88 4.89
C GLY A 54 9.95 -1.24 3.93
N GLY A 55 11.11 -0.88 4.49
CA GLY A 55 12.24 -0.36 3.72
C GLY A 55 12.09 1.11 3.34
N ALA A 56 12.58 1.49 2.16
CA ALA A 56 12.46 2.85 1.66
C ALA A 56 11.02 3.17 1.26
N GLU A 57 10.58 4.39 1.51
CA GLU A 57 9.21 4.85 1.23
C GLU A 57 9.19 6.06 0.28
N LEU A 58 8.25 6.06 -0.65
CA LEU A 58 7.93 7.19 -1.53
C LEU A 58 6.50 7.62 -1.28
N SER A 59 6.34 8.77 -0.65
CA SER A 59 5.03 9.38 -0.42
C SER A 59 4.66 10.26 -1.62
N LEU A 60 3.40 10.16 -2.04
CA LEU A 60 2.87 10.92 -3.17
C LEU A 60 1.82 11.90 -2.69
N GLU A 61 1.97 13.15 -3.10
CA GLU A 61 0.97 14.18 -2.86
C GLU A 61 -0.30 13.99 -3.73
N PRO A 62 -1.45 14.52 -3.32
CA PRO A 62 -2.65 14.55 -4.14
C PRO A 62 -2.39 15.31 -5.45
N GLY A 63 -2.71 14.67 -6.59
CA GLY A 63 -2.43 15.25 -7.91
C GLY A 63 -1.00 15.04 -8.40
N ALA A 64 -0.14 14.34 -7.65
CA ALA A 64 1.22 14.04 -8.07
C ALA A 64 1.24 13.32 -9.42
N ASP A 65 1.89 13.93 -10.39
CA ASP A 65 2.09 13.41 -11.74
C ASP A 65 3.58 13.26 -12.01
N LEU A 66 4.05 12.00 -12.00
CA LEU A 66 5.45 11.67 -12.18
C LEU A 66 5.63 10.78 -13.43
N PRO A 67 5.79 11.38 -14.62
CA PRO A 67 6.18 10.64 -15.82
C PRO A 67 7.57 10.00 -15.70
N TYR A 68 8.41 10.52 -14.80
CA TYR A 68 9.73 10.01 -14.47
C TYR A 68 9.87 9.96 -12.95
N LEU A 69 10.08 8.76 -12.40
CA LEU A 69 10.33 8.59 -10.97
C LEU A 69 11.73 9.09 -10.59
N PRO A 70 11.96 9.42 -9.29
CA PRO A 70 13.30 9.61 -8.77
C PRO A 70 14.23 8.45 -9.15
N SER A 71 15.53 8.73 -9.30
CA SER A 71 16.50 7.79 -9.89
C SER A 71 16.55 6.43 -9.18
N ASN A 72 16.30 6.40 -7.87
CA ASN A 72 16.30 5.21 -7.03
C ASN A 72 14.93 4.50 -6.92
N TRP A 73 13.91 4.95 -7.65
CA TRP A 73 12.53 4.45 -7.51
C TRP A 73 11.96 3.80 -8.76
N ALA A 74 12.59 3.98 -9.92
CA ALA A 74 12.16 3.30 -11.14
C ALA A 74 12.35 1.79 -11.00
N ASN A 75 11.26 1.02 -11.17
CA ASN A 75 11.25 -0.44 -11.05
C ASN A 75 11.65 -0.93 -9.65
N THR A 76 11.27 -0.20 -8.61
CA THR A 76 11.68 -0.50 -7.22
C THR A 76 10.52 -0.83 -6.29
N ALA A 77 9.33 -0.29 -6.55
CA ALA A 77 8.20 -0.51 -5.68
C ALA A 77 7.71 -1.97 -5.76
N SER A 78 7.57 -2.61 -4.61
CA SER A 78 7.11 -3.99 -4.45
C SER A 78 5.84 -4.08 -3.58
N SER A 79 5.49 -3.01 -2.87
CA SER A 79 4.21 -2.86 -2.18
C SER A 79 3.75 -1.40 -2.17
N LEU A 80 2.45 -1.16 -2.01
CA LEU A 80 1.89 0.21 -1.97
C LEU A 80 0.60 0.30 -1.17
N VAL A 81 0.26 1.51 -0.74
CA VAL A 81 -1.01 1.85 -0.09
C VAL A 81 -1.58 3.10 -0.75
N VAL A 82 -2.87 3.09 -1.07
CA VAL A 82 -3.60 4.21 -1.69
C VAL A 82 -4.65 4.72 -0.72
N ALA A 83 -4.63 6.03 -0.45
CA ALA A 83 -5.50 6.66 0.54
C ALA A 83 -6.98 6.63 0.13
N PRO A 84 -7.91 6.83 1.10
CA PRO A 84 -9.33 6.97 0.83
C PRO A 84 -9.62 8.10 -0.15
N ARG A 85 -10.53 7.83 -1.09
CA ARG A 85 -10.93 8.76 -2.17
C ARG A 85 -9.78 9.14 -3.10
N CYS A 86 -8.72 8.33 -3.13
CA CYS A 86 -7.61 8.46 -4.04
C CYS A 86 -7.47 7.22 -4.92
N GLU A 87 -6.78 7.42 -6.02
CA GLU A 87 -6.52 6.41 -7.04
C GLU A 87 -5.12 6.64 -7.61
N LEU A 88 -4.36 5.56 -7.70
CA LEU A 88 -3.02 5.57 -8.25
C LEU A 88 -3.03 4.84 -9.59
N THR A 89 -2.73 5.57 -10.66
CA THR A 89 -2.43 4.97 -11.97
C THR A 89 -0.93 4.83 -12.12
N VAL A 90 -0.48 3.66 -12.56
CA VAL A 90 0.93 3.34 -12.77
C VAL A 90 1.19 2.82 -14.17
N TRP A 91 2.40 3.05 -14.66
CA TRP A 91 2.86 2.62 -15.96
C TRP A 91 4.17 1.85 -15.86
N SER A 92 4.33 0.85 -16.73
CA SER A 92 5.50 -0.02 -16.71
C SER A 92 6.74 0.59 -17.36
N LEU A 93 6.57 1.67 -18.14
CA LEU A 93 7.67 2.40 -18.77
C LEU A 93 7.60 3.89 -18.39
N LYS A 94 8.76 4.54 -18.42
CA LYS A 94 8.90 5.99 -18.22
C LYS A 94 8.09 6.75 -19.28
N GLY A 95 7.72 7.99 -18.97
CA GLY A 95 6.89 8.82 -19.85
C GLY A 95 5.45 8.34 -19.97
N LYS A 96 4.94 7.61 -18.96
CA LYS A 96 3.58 7.02 -18.95
C LYS A 96 3.29 6.09 -20.12
N ALA A 97 4.26 5.24 -20.47
CA ALA A 97 4.15 4.30 -21.58
C ALA A 97 4.06 2.83 -21.11
N GLY A 98 3.84 1.92 -22.05
CA GLY A 98 3.82 0.48 -21.78
C GLY A 98 2.48 0.00 -21.21
N LYS A 99 2.54 -0.96 -20.27
CA LYS A 99 1.35 -1.47 -19.59
C LYS A 99 0.93 -0.50 -18.50
N THR A 100 -0.37 -0.40 -18.27
CA THR A 100 -0.97 0.48 -17.27
C THR A 100 -1.81 -0.31 -16.30
N ARG A 101 -1.79 0.08 -15.02
CA ARG A 101 -2.68 -0.44 -13.99
C ARG A 101 -3.17 0.69 -13.10
N LYS A 102 -4.39 0.51 -12.61
CA LYS A 102 -5.06 1.42 -11.70
C LYS A 102 -5.26 0.70 -10.38
N PHE A 103 -4.81 1.32 -9.29
CA PHE A 103 -5.00 0.89 -7.92
C PHE A 103 -5.98 1.86 -7.25
N SER A 104 -7.10 1.35 -6.79
CA SER A 104 -8.08 2.11 -6.01
C SER A 104 -7.62 2.24 -4.56
N THR A 105 -8.39 2.94 -3.73
CA THR A 105 -8.17 2.95 -2.27
C THR A 105 -7.96 1.53 -1.73
N GLY A 106 -6.90 1.34 -0.95
CA GLY A 106 -6.59 0.05 -0.35
C GLY A 106 -5.12 -0.14 -0.05
N THR A 107 -4.82 -1.29 0.54
CA THR A 107 -3.47 -1.75 0.84
C THR A 107 -3.11 -2.87 -0.12
N TYR A 108 -1.92 -2.79 -0.72
CA TYR A 108 -1.41 -3.71 -1.71
C TYR A 108 -0.04 -4.22 -1.26
N PRO A 109 0.02 -5.18 -0.30
CA PRO A 109 1.26 -5.58 0.36
C PRO A 109 2.26 -6.30 -0.55
N ARG A 110 1.79 -6.85 -1.67
CA ARG A 110 2.59 -7.69 -2.58
C ARG A 110 2.20 -7.44 -4.02
N LEU A 111 3.01 -6.66 -4.73
CA LEU A 111 2.75 -6.36 -6.14
C LEU A 111 2.93 -7.59 -7.05
N GLU A 112 3.55 -8.66 -6.53
CA GLU A 112 3.71 -9.95 -7.20
C GLU A 112 2.37 -10.64 -7.50
N GLU A 113 1.34 -10.36 -6.70
CA GLU A 113 0.00 -10.93 -6.87
C GLU A 113 -0.76 -10.28 -8.04
N TYR A 114 -0.26 -9.16 -8.53
CA TYR A 114 -0.91 -8.35 -9.54
C TYR A 114 -0.22 -8.58 -10.88
N ARG A 115 -0.84 -9.41 -11.74
CA ARG A 115 -0.30 -9.70 -13.08
C ARG A 115 -0.16 -8.44 -13.95
N ARG A 116 0.92 -8.43 -14.74
CA ARG A 116 1.23 -7.40 -15.75
C ARG A 116 1.21 -8.02 -17.16
N GLY A 117 0.02 -8.47 -17.56
CA GLY A 117 -0.16 -9.20 -18.83
C GLY A 117 0.16 -10.69 -18.66
N ILE A 118 0.68 -11.31 -19.72
CA ILE A 118 0.97 -12.76 -19.75
C ILE A 118 2.29 -13.09 -19.04
N PHE A 119 3.28 -12.18 -19.11
CA PHE A 119 4.60 -12.36 -18.52
C PHE A 119 4.80 -11.36 -17.38
N GLY A 120 4.91 -11.90 -16.16
CA GLY A 120 5.26 -11.16 -14.95
C GLY A 120 4.12 -10.43 -14.27
N ASP A 121 4.51 -9.69 -13.25
CA ASP A 121 3.64 -8.97 -12.32
C ASP A 121 4.08 -7.51 -12.18
N TRP A 122 3.46 -6.81 -11.23
CA TRP A 122 3.69 -5.39 -10.98
C TRP A 122 4.78 -5.12 -9.95
N SER A 123 5.35 -6.16 -9.31
CA SER A 123 6.49 -5.98 -8.41
C SER A 123 7.70 -5.51 -9.20
N ASN A 124 8.34 -4.45 -8.70
CA ASN A 124 9.53 -3.87 -9.30
C ASN A 124 9.34 -3.50 -10.78
N ALA A 125 8.12 -3.09 -11.16
CA ALA A 125 7.78 -2.84 -12.56
C ALA A 125 7.18 -1.44 -12.80
N ILE A 126 7.02 -0.61 -11.76
CA ILE A 126 6.46 0.73 -11.87
C ILE A 126 7.57 1.71 -12.27
N SER A 127 7.38 2.43 -13.37
CA SER A 127 8.35 3.40 -13.91
C SER A 127 7.79 4.82 -14.08
N ALA A 128 6.47 4.98 -14.03
CA ALA A 128 5.79 6.27 -14.01
C ALA A 128 4.46 6.13 -13.26
N LEU A 129 3.94 7.23 -12.72
CA LEU A 129 2.71 7.22 -11.95
C LEU A 129 1.96 8.56 -11.99
N TYR A 130 0.69 8.48 -11.64
CA TYR A 130 -0.21 9.61 -11.47
C TYR A 130 -1.19 9.28 -10.35
N CYS A 131 -1.25 10.14 -9.34
CA CYS A 131 -2.11 9.97 -8.19
C CYS A 131 -3.21 11.04 -8.18
N ARG A 132 -4.47 10.60 -8.21
CA ARG A 132 -5.65 11.48 -8.26
C ARG A 132 -6.47 11.26 -6.99
N CYS A 133 -6.91 12.34 -6.35
CA CYS A 133 -7.88 12.29 -5.25
C CYS A 133 -9.12 13.13 -5.58
N SER A 134 -10.27 12.79 -4.97
CA SER A 134 -11.55 13.49 -5.10
C SER A 134 -12.14 13.97 -3.77
#